data_AF-A0AA42Z184-F1
#
_entry.id   AF-A0AA42Z184-F1
#
_cell.length_a   1.000
_cell.length_b   1.000
_cell.length_c   1.000
_cell.angle_alpha   90.00
_cell.angle_beta   90.00
_cell.angle_gamma   90.00
#
_symmetry.space_group_name_H-M   'P 1'
#
loop_
_entity.id
_entity.type
_entity.pdbx_description
1 polymer ?
#
loop_
_entity_poly.entity_id
_entity_poly.type
_entity_poly.pdbx_seq_one_letter_code
_entity_poly.pdbx_strand_id
1 'polypeptide(L)'
;MTREPNEILSAFLDGEAVEDLALAEALAAPGGRETLVDFVLLRGAMTSAADRPGAEFYKNMDALLEPQARKRPWRTLAAAAAVVAFLALGVWSLRPTETVQIDPPTPAPEASRTLHFERGVDWEGQG
;
A
#
# COMPACT_ATOMS: atom_id res chain seq x y z
N MET A 1 -21.05 -9.06 -15.47
CA MET A 1 -21.68 -10.41 -15.38
C MET A 1 -22.68 -10.33 -14.26
N THR A 2 -23.95 -10.60 -14.54
CA THR A 2 -25.03 -10.63 -13.52
C THR A 2 -24.88 -11.91 -12.71
N ARG A 3 -24.78 -11.80 -11.38
CA ARG A 3 -24.81 -12.97 -10.49
C ARG A 3 -26.21 -13.58 -10.49
N GLU A 4 -26.27 -14.90 -10.34
CA GLU A 4 -27.53 -15.61 -10.19
C GLU A 4 -28.17 -15.29 -8.81
N PRO A 5 -29.51 -15.29 -8.68
CA PRO A 5 -30.19 -15.00 -7.41
C PRO A 5 -29.69 -15.84 -6.22
N ASN A 6 -29.43 -17.12 -6.44
CA ASN A 6 -28.92 -18.03 -5.40
C ASN A 6 -27.50 -17.67 -4.94
N GLU A 7 -26.67 -17.16 -5.86
CA GLU A 7 -25.31 -16.70 -5.55
C GLU A 7 -25.36 -15.43 -4.70
N ILE A 8 -26.28 -14.51 -5.00
CA ILE A 8 -26.52 -13.30 -4.21
C ILE A 8 -26.95 -13.66 -2.78
N LEU A 9 -27.90 -14.58 -2.63
CA LEU A 9 -28.37 -15.03 -1.31
C LEU A 9 -27.29 -15.76 -0.52
N SER A 10 -26.46 -16.59 -1.16
CA SER A 10 -25.32 -17.25 -0.52
C SER A 10 -24.28 -16.23 -0.04
N ALA A 11 -23.89 -15.30 -0.92
CA ALA A 11 -22.91 -14.25 -0.60
C ALA A 11 -23.38 -13.39 0.59
N PHE A 12 -24.68 -13.05 0.64
CA PHE A 12 -25.27 -12.33 1.76
C PHE A 12 -25.15 -13.12 3.08
N LEU A 13 -25.41 -14.43 3.08
CA LEU A 13 -25.27 -15.27 4.27
C LEU A 13 -23.82 -15.46 4.71
N ASP A 14 -22.87 -15.42 3.77
CA ASP A 14 -21.44 -15.48 4.08
C ASP A 14 -20.90 -14.14 4.59
N GLY A 15 -21.73 -13.09 4.64
CA GLY A 15 -21.37 -11.77 5.13
C GLY A 15 -20.56 -10.96 4.10
N GLU A 16 -20.60 -11.37 2.83
CA GLU A 16 -20.00 -10.61 1.74
C GLU A 16 -20.82 -9.35 1.44
N ALA A 17 -20.17 -8.35 0.85
CA ALA A 17 -20.85 -7.14 0.39
C ALA A 17 -21.76 -7.47 -0.80
N VAL A 18 -23.05 -7.19 -0.64
CA VAL A 18 -24.08 -7.35 -1.66
C VAL A 18 -24.83 -6.02 -1.80
N GLU A 19 -25.16 -5.63 -3.03
CA GLU A 19 -25.96 -4.44 -3.28
C GLU A 19 -27.42 -4.64 -2.83
N ASP A 20 -27.98 -3.67 -2.11
CA ASP A 20 -29.33 -3.73 -1.53
C ASP A 20 -30.41 -4.06 -2.57
N LEU A 21 -30.31 -3.44 -3.76
CA LEU A 21 -31.28 -3.67 -4.84
C LEU A 21 -31.17 -5.09 -5.40
N ALA A 22 -29.96 -5.60 -5.59
CA ALA A 22 -29.72 -6.96 -6.07
C ALA A 22 -30.21 -8.00 -5.06
N LEU A 23 -30.04 -7.75 -3.75
CA LEU A 23 -30.62 -8.58 -2.70
C LEU A 23 -32.15 -8.55 -2.72
N ALA A 24 -32.76 -7.37 -2.88
CA ALA A 24 -34.20 -7.23 -2.97
C ALA A 24 -34.78 -7.99 -4.19
N GLU A 25 -34.12 -7.91 -5.34
CA GLU A 25 -34.48 -8.66 -6.55
C GLU A 25 -34.34 -10.17 -6.35
N ALA A 26 -33.24 -10.63 -5.73
CA ALA A 26 -33.04 -12.04 -5.43
C ALA A 26 -34.10 -12.60 -4.46
N LEU A 27 -34.53 -11.81 -3.48
CA LEU A 27 -35.62 -12.17 -2.56
C LEU A 27 -37.01 -12.12 -3.21
N ALA A 28 -37.18 -11.34 -4.28
CA ALA A 28 -38.41 -11.25 -5.04
C ALA A 28 -38.52 -12.33 -6.13
N ALA A 29 -37.41 -12.95 -6.51
CA ALA A 29 -37.38 -14.05 -7.47
C ALA A 29 -38.25 -15.23 -6.99
N PRO A 30 -38.86 -16.01 -7.91
CA PRO A 30 -39.65 -17.18 -7.54
C PRO A 30 -38.83 -18.17 -6.70
N GLY A 31 -39.29 -18.45 -5.47
CA GLY A 31 -38.59 -19.34 -4.54
C GLY A 31 -37.45 -18.70 -3.75
N GLY A 32 -37.14 -17.41 -3.93
CA GLY A 32 -35.98 -16.76 -3.32
C GLY A 32 -36.02 -16.72 -1.79
N ARG A 33 -37.21 -16.48 -1.21
CA ARG A 33 -37.39 -16.46 0.25
C ARG A 33 -37.28 -17.85 0.85
N GLU A 34 -37.88 -18.84 0.20
CA GLU A 34 -37.81 -20.25 0.55
C GLU A 34 -36.35 -20.73 0.51
N THR A 35 -35.61 -20.34 -0.54
CA THR A 35 -34.18 -20.66 -0.70
C THR A 35 -33.34 -20.07 0.43
N LEU A 36 -33.60 -18.81 0.82
CA LEU A 36 -32.92 -18.20 1.97
C LEU A 36 -33.20 -18.98 3.27
N VAL A 37 -34.45 -19.38 3.51
CA VAL A 37 -34.83 -20.20 4.67
C VAL A 37 -34.10 -21.54 4.64
N ASP A 38 -34.06 -22.21 3.50
CA ASP A 38 -33.38 -23.49 3.33
C ASP A 38 -31.88 -23.38 3.64
N PHE A 39 -31.20 -22.32 3.17
CA PHE A 39 -29.80 -22.09 3.52
C PHE A 39 -29.59 -21.86 5.03
N VAL A 40 -30.46 -21.08 5.68
CA VAL A 40 -30.37 -20.83 7.12
C VAL A 40 -30.60 -22.12 7.92
N LEU A 41 -31.60 -22.93 7.52
CA LEU A 41 -31.89 -24.22 8.14
C LEU A 41 -30.73 -25.20 7.96
N LEU A 42 -30.18 -25.30 6.75
CA LEU A 42 -29.02 -26.15 6.46
C LEU A 42 -27.82 -25.74 7.32
N ARG A 43 -27.54 -24.44 7.44
CA ARG A 43 -26.45 -23.92 8.29
C ARG A 43 -26.68 -24.20 9.77
N GLY A 44 -27.92 -24.09 10.23
CA GLY A 44 -28.32 -24.46 11.59
C GLY A 44 -28.09 -25.95 11.85
N ALA A 45 -28.53 -26.81 10.93
CA ALA A 45 -28.34 -28.25 11.00
C ALA A 45 -26.86 -28.63 11.06
N MET A 46 -26.02 -28.05 10.18
CA MET A 46 -24.56 -28.24 10.20
C MET A 46 -23.91 -27.74 11.49
N THR A 47 -24.47 -26.71 12.11
CA THR A 47 -23.97 -26.20 13.40
C THR A 47 -24.36 -27.09 14.57
N SER A 48 -25.52 -27.74 14.51
CA SER A 48 -26.05 -28.65 15.53
C SER A 48 -25.55 -30.09 15.41
N ALA A 49 -24.85 -30.44 14.33
CA ALA A 49 -24.36 -31.79 14.11
C ALA A 49 -23.37 -32.19 15.22
N ALA A 50 -23.62 -33.35 15.85
CA ALA A 50 -22.83 -33.87 16.98
C ALA A 50 -21.35 -34.14 16.63
N ASP A 51 -21.05 -34.27 15.33
CA ASP A 51 -19.69 -34.44 14.82
C ASP A 51 -18.91 -33.13 14.70
N ARG A 52 -19.51 -31.99 15.08
CA ARG A 52 -18.80 -30.71 15.12
C ARG A 52 -17.73 -30.77 16.21
N PRO A 53 -16.46 -30.48 15.89
CA PRO A 53 -15.42 -30.40 16.90
C PRO A 53 -15.81 -29.41 18.01
N GLY A 54 -15.59 -29.77 19.27
CA GLY A 54 -15.92 -28.92 20.41
C GLY A 54 -15.16 -27.58 20.39
N ALA A 55 -15.61 -26.61 21.17
CA ALA A 55 -14.97 -25.28 21.25
C ALA A 55 -13.45 -25.34 21.55
N GLU A 56 -13.03 -26.36 22.31
CA GLU A 56 -11.61 -26.61 22.62
C GLU A 56 -10.78 -27.00 21.39
N PHE A 57 -11.36 -27.71 20.41
CA PHE A 57 -10.67 -28.01 19.15
C PHE A 57 -10.34 -26.73 18.39
N TYR A 58 -11.30 -25.79 18.29
CA TYR A 58 -11.10 -24.52 17.59
C TYR A 58 -10.08 -23.62 18.31
N LYS A 59 -10.12 -23.53 19.65
CA LYS A 59 -9.08 -22.81 20.40
C LYS A 59 -7.67 -23.33 20.13
N ASN A 60 -7.53 -24.66 20.09
CA ASN A 60 -6.24 -25.29 19.80
C ASN A 60 -5.82 -25.04 18.34
N MET A 61 -6.78 -24.98 17.42
CA MET A 61 -6.52 -24.70 16.02
C MET A 61 -6.14 -23.23 15.77
N ASP A 62 -6.77 -22.28 16.46
CA ASP A 62 -6.40 -20.85 16.40
C ASP A 62 -4.95 -20.64 16.86
N ALA A 63 -4.50 -21.34 17.90
CA ALA A 63 -3.11 -21.30 18.34
C ALA A 63 -2.12 -21.87 17.30
N LEU A 64 -2.58 -22.74 16.40
CA LEU A 64 -1.78 -23.30 15.30
C LEU A 64 -1.85 -22.46 14.02
N LEU A 65 -2.96 -21.74 13.82
CA LEU A 65 -3.23 -20.92 12.63
C LEU A 65 -2.82 -19.47 12.79
N GLU A 66 -2.70 -18.95 14.01
CA GLU A 66 -2.04 -17.66 14.21
C GLU A 66 -0.61 -17.79 13.66
N PRO A 67 -0.27 -17.09 12.54
CA PRO A 67 1.13 -16.95 12.20
C PRO A 67 1.75 -16.32 13.43
N GLN A 68 2.81 -16.93 13.99
CA GLN A 68 3.55 -16.35 15.10
C GLN A 68 3.92 -14.92 14.68
N ALA A 69 3.06 -13.97 15.04
CA ALA A 69 3.29 -12.56 14.87
C ALA A 69 4.32 -12.29 15.93
N ARG A 70 5.58 -12.60 15.58
CA ARG A 70 6.77 -12.18 16.30
C ARG A 70 6.47 -10.75 16.63
N LYS A 71 6.21 -10.47 17.91
CA LYS A 71 6.01 -9.13 18.46
C LYS A 71 7.30 -8.38 18.15
N ARG A 72 7.42 -7.90 16.91
CA ARG A 72 8.59 -7.27 16.38
C ARG A 72 8.63 -5.97 17.15
N PRO A 73 9.61 -5.76 18.05
CA PRO A 73 9.55 -4.66 18.98
C PRO A 73 9.81 -3.39 18.18
N TRP A 74 8.75 -2.70 17.73
CA TRP A 74 8.83 -1.39 17.06
C TRP A 74 9.65 -0.36 17.86
N ARG A 75 9.86 -0.63 19.16
CA ARG A 75 10.81 0.08 20.03
C ARG A 75 12.24 0.15 19.46
N THR A 76 12.72 -0.85 18.72
CA THR A 76 14.07 -0.79 18.12
C THR A 76 14.13 0.10 16.87
N LEU A 77 13.04 0.18 16.11
CA LEU A 77 12.94 1.10 14.96
C LEU A 77 12.83 2.56 15.39
N ALA A 78 12.09 2.83 16.47
CA ALA A 78 11.97 4.19 17.03
C ALA A 78 13.31 4.73 17.56
N ALA A 79 14.15 3.89 18.16
CA ALA A 79 15.46 4.29 18.67
C ALA A 79 16.43 4.68 17.55
N ALA A 80 16.42 3.95 16.42
CA ALA A 80 17.28 4.26 15.27
C ALA A 80 16.91 5.61 14.62
N ALA A 81 15.62 5.92 14.49
CA ALA A 81 15.16 7.18 13.93
C ALA A 81 15.56 8.40 14.80
N ALA A 82 15.54 8.25 16.13
CA ALA A 82 15.96 9.32 17.04
C ALA A 82 17.47 9.64 16.91
N VAL A 83 18.32 8.62 16.75
CA VAL A 83 19.77 8.83 16.54
C VAL A 83 20.05 9.55 15.22
N VAL A 84 19.35 9.17 14.14
CA VAL A 84 19.50 9.84 12.84
C VAL A 84 19.02 11.29 12.90
N ALA A 85 17.91 11.57 13.57
CA ALA A 85 17.41 12.94 13.76
C ALA A 85 18.38 13.80 14.58
N PHE A 86 18.97 13.25 15.65
CA PHE A 86 19.97 13.96 16.46
C PHE A 86 21.25 14.26 15.67
N LEU A 87 21.72 13.33 14.85
CA LEU A 87 22.88 13.54 13.97
C LEU A 87 22.58 14.59 12.88
N ALA A 88 21.39 14.56 12.28
CA ALA A 88 20.99 15.53 11.26
C ALA A 88 20.88 16.96 11.82
N LEU A 89 20.34 17.12 13.02
CA LEU A 89 20.26 18.41 13.73
C LEU A 89 21.65 18.94 14.11
N GLY A 90 22.56 18.07 14.57
CA GLY A 90 23.93 18.46 14.91
C GLY A 90 24.74 18.95 13.71
N VAL A 91 24.60 18.30 12.55
CA VAL A 91 25.30 18.70 11.32
C VAL A 91 24.77 20.02 10.76
N TRP A 92 23.48 20.31 10.93
CA TRP A 92 22.90 21.57 10.44
C TRP A 92 23.36 22.80 11.23
N SER A 93 23.56 22.66 12.55
CA SER A 93 24.03 23.75 13.42
C SER A 93 25.49 24.15 13.19
N LEU A 94 26.28 23.34 12.48
CA LEU A 94 27.69 23.58 12.19
C LEU A 94 27.92 24.25 10.82
N ARG A 95 26.86 24.60 10.08
CA ARG A 95 27.02 25.30 8.80
C ARG A 95 27.39 26.77 9.07
N PRO A 96 28.61 27.23 8.72
CA PRO A 96 28.93 28.64 8.81
C PRO A 96 28.07 29.41 7.81
N THR A 97 27.36 30.43 8.30
CA THR A 97 26.67 31.41 7.45
C THR A 97 27.72 32.27 6.77
N GLU A 98 28.11 31.90 5.55
CA GLU A 98 28.95 32.73 4.71
C GLU A 98 28.08 33.84 4.10
N THR A 99 28.09 35.02 4.73
CA THR A 99 27.58 36.25 4.11
C THR A 99 28.53 36.66 3.00
N VAL A 100 28.17 36.35 1.76
CA VAL A 100 28.86 36.84 0.56
C VAL A 100 28.62 38.35 0.45
N GLN A 101 29.66 39.13 0.73
CA GLN A 101 29.70 40.56 0.53
C GLN A 101 30.05 40.83 -0.94
N ILE A 102 29.09 41.35 -1.71
CA ILE A 102 29.28 41.66 -3.14
C ILE A 102 29.82 43.09 -3.24
N ASP A 103 31.09 43.24 -3.58
CA ASP A 103 31.67 44.53 -3.96
C ASP A 103 31.16 44.99 -5.35
N PRO A 104 31.09 46.31 -5.61
CA PRO A 104 30.56 46.83 -6.87
C PRO A 104 31.42 46.42 -8.08
N PRO A 105 30.81 46.22 -9.26
CA PRO A 105 31.50 45.65 -10.41
C PRO A 105 32.56 46.62 -10.96
N THR A 106 33.81 46.15 -11.00
CA THR A 106 34.86 46.77 -11.82
C THR A 106 34.50 46.57 -13.30
N PRO A 107 34.56 47.60 -14.17
CA PRO A 107 34.25 47.42 -15.58
C PRO A 107 35.26 46.45 -16.22
N ALA A 108 34.74 45.40 -16.86
CA ALA A 108 35.54 44.38 -17.52
C ALA A 108 36.30 45.00 -18.73
N PRO A 109 37.56 44.62 -18.98
CA PRO A 109 38.30 45.11 -20.15
C PRO A 109 37.66 44.60 -21.45
N GLU A 110 37.55 45.48 -22.45
CA GLU A 110 36.97 45.13 -23.76
C GLU A 110 37.81 44.07 -24.48
N ALA A 111 37.16 43.01 -24.95
CA ALA A 111 37.79 41.92 -25.68
C ALA A 111 38.37 42.44 -27.01
N SER A 112 39.70 42.48 -27.15
CA SER A 112 40.36 43.07 -28.32
C SER A 112 40.35 42.18 -29.57
N ARG A 113 39.88 40.92 -29.49
CA ARG A 113 39.82 40.02 -30.65
C ARG A 113 38.90 38.82 -30.42
N THR A 114 37.97 38.59 -31.33
CA THR A 114 37.11 37.39 -31.35
C THR A 114 37.62 36.45 -32.45
N LEU A 115 38.03 35.22 -32.11
CA LEU A 115 38.42 34.20 -33.09
C LEU A 115 37.18 33.38 -33.46
N HIS A 116 36.80 33.44 -34.74
CA HIS A 116 35.76 32.58 -35.31
C HIS A 116 36.40 31.32 -35.87
N PHE A 117 35.96 30.16 -35.39
CA PHE A 117 36.37 28.87 -35.94
C PHE A 117 35.20 28.31 -36.75
N GLU A 118 35.38 28.22 -38.07
CA GLU A 118 34.47 27.52 -38.94
C GLU A 118 34.80 26.02 -38.95
N ARG A 119 33.77 25.19 -38.82
CA ARG A 119 33.90 23.74 -38.71
C ARG A 119 34.02 23.13 -40.11
N GLY A 120 35.23 22.78 -40.50
CA GLY A 120 35.47 21.99 -41.71
C GLY A 120 36.78 22.32 -42.41
N VAL A 121 37.89 21.80 -41.88
CA VAL A 121 39.06 21.50 -42.71
C VAL A 121 39.47 20.09 -42.34
N ASP A 122 39.48 19.24 -43.36
CA ASP A 122 39.86 17.84 -43.31
C ASP A 122 41.23 17.69 -42.65
N TRP A 123 41.32 16.85 -41.64
CA TRP A 123 42.56 16.45 -40.96
C TRP A 123 43.27 15.32 -41.72
N GLU A 124 42.93 15.13 -43.01
CA GLU A 124 43.60 14.20 -43.89
C GLU A 124 44.89 14.82 -44.45
N GLY A 125 46.01 14.36 -43.92
CA GLY A 125 47.24 14.25 -44.69
C GLY A 125 48.49 14.81 -44.02
N GLN A 126 49.49 13.92 -43.95
CA GLN A 126 50.91 14.09 -43.62
C GLN A 126 51.24 13.71 -42.18
N GLY A 127 52.02 12.67 -41.91
CA GLY A 127 52.83 11.78 -42.76
C GLY A 127 53.73 10.97 -41.84
#